data_AF-A0A8V0YTV2-F1
#
_entry.id   AF-A0A8V0YTV2-F1
#
_cell.length_a   1.000
_cell.length_b   1.000
_cell.length_c   1.000
_cell.angle_alpha   90.00
_cell.angle_beta   90.00
_cell.angle_gamma   90.00
#
_symmetry.space_group_name_H-M   'P 1'
#
loop_
_entity.id
_entity.type
_entity.pdbx_description
1 polymer ?
#
loop_
_entity_poly.entity_id
_entity_poly.type
_entity_poly.pdbx_seq_one_letter_code
_entity_poly.pdbx_strand_id
1 'polypeptide(L)'
;EPRTVVGIRHDLNCWPTERRCASSWHPQHPHQAPFLRGLSGKAVSALSAGLAALRRTVEADVIRLRRYEVPIKRVARRLCLDPALIAAIISQESRAGLLLDNGWDQGRQRYGLMQIDRRYYQPFGMWDSEEHINQCSSMLVAGINEVRARHPAWSWDQQLRGGICTYHARAGNLQIYDEDPCSRDNNYVNSVIRRAQYLKRNGF
;
A
#
# COMPACT_ATOMS: atom_id res chain seq x y z
N GLU A 1 25.18 -31.16 27.96
CA GLU A 1 25.87 -30.17 27.10
C GLU A 1 26.00 -30.73 25.67
N PRO A 2 26.05 -29.89 24.62
CA PRO A 2 25.11 -28.79 24.36
C PRO A 2 24.66 -28.71 22.89
N ARG A 3 23.50 -28.05 22.70
CA ARG A 3 23.15 -27.08 21.64
C ARG A 3 23.58 -27.37 20.19
N THR A 4 22.58 -27.58 19.33
CA THR A 4 22.61 -26.97 18.00
C THR A 4 21.31 -26.22 17.75
N VAL A 5 21.37 -24.92 18.05
CA VAL A 5 20.45 -23.90 17.56
C VAL A 5 20.65 -23.84 16.04
N VAL A 6 19.70 -24.35 15.26
CA VAL A 6 19.56 -23.94 13.85
C VAL A 6 18.67 -22.70 13.92
N GLY A 7 19.23 -21.50 14.06
CA GLY A 7 20.07 -20.89 13.04
C GLY A 7 19.16 -20.04 12.16
N ILE A 8 18.64 -18.96 12.74
CA ILE A 8 17.91 -17.89 12.05
C ILE A 8 18.88 -17.27 11.03
N ARG A 9 18.86 -17.75 9.78
CA ARG A 9 19.36 -17.00 8.62
C ARG A 9 18.19 -16.14 8.16
N HIS A 10 18.08 -14.87 8.56
CA HIS A 10 18.85 -13.74 8.02
C HIS A 10 19.21 -13.92 6.55
N ASP A 11 18.19 -13.83 5.71
CA ASP A 11 18.35 -13.46 4.30
C ASP A 11 17.32 -12.38 3.98
N LEU A 12 17.57 -11.18 4.52
CA LEU A 12 17.14 -9.90 3.92
C LEU A 12 17.93 -9.67 2.63
N ASN A 13 17.96 -10.68 1.75
CA ASN A 13 18.62 -10.59 0.46
C ASN A 13 17.75 -9.69 -0.40
N CYS A 14 18.20 -8.44 -0.55
CA CYS A 14 18.04 -7.75 -1.82
C CYS A 14 18.35 -8.77 -2.92
N TRP A 15 17.39 -8.95 -3.83
CA TRP A 15 17.35 -10.00 -4.83
C TRP A 15 18.73 -10.22 -5.47
N PRO A 16 19.32 -11.43 -5.39
CA PRO A 16 20.61 -11.73 -5.97
C PRO A 16 20.42 -11.96 -7.47
N THR A 17 20.38 -10.86 -8.22
CA THR A 17 21.01 -10.62 -9.54
C THR A 17 20.40 -9.36 -10.14
N GLU A 18 21.25 -8.34 -10.31
CA GLU A 18 21.10 -7.22 -11.25
C GLU A 18 20.00 -6.17 -11.02
N ARG A 19 20.40 -5.05 -10.41
CA ARG A 19 20.21 -3.67 -10.95
C ARG A 19 18.82 -3.20 -11.45
N ARG A 20 17.69 -3.85 -11.12
CA ARG A 20 16.35 -3.32 -11.40
C ARG A 20 15.41 -3.57 -10.22
N CYS A 21 15.06 -2.52 -9.50
CA CYS A 21 13.78 -2.49 -8.78
C CYS A 21 12.69 -2.79 -9.82
N ALA A 22 12.04 -3.96 -9.70
CA ALA A 22 10.92 -4.45 -10.52
C ALA A 22 10.54 -3.58 -11.74
N SER A 23 11.33 -3.64 -12.81
CA SER A 23 10.88 -3.24 -14.13
C SER A 23 10.03 -4.37 -14.73
N SER A 24 8.90 -4.67 -14.09
CA SER A 24 7.86 -5.54 -14.63
C SER A 24 6.52 -5.30 -13.93
N TRP A 25 6.22 -4.05 -13.60
CA TRP A 25 4.84 -3.58 -13.70
C TRP A 25 4.58 -3.25 -15.17
N HIS A 26 4.45 -4.27 -16.01
CA HIS A 26 3.83 -4.10 -17.31
C HIS A 26 2.31 -4.19 -17.12
N PRO A 27 1.53 -3.15 -17.46
CA PRO A 27 0.10 -3.30 -17.62
C PRO A 27 -0.15 -4.06 -18.93
N GLN A 28 0.14 -5.36 -18.95
CA GLN A 28 -0.21 -6.24 -20.05
C GLN A 28 -1.05 -7.38 -19.51
N HIS A 29 -2.30 -7.09 -19.14
CA HIS A 29 -3.43 -7.99 -19.34
C HIS A 29 -4.72 -7.16 -19.31
N PRO A 30 -5.46 -7.06 -20.42
CA PRO A 30 -6.80 -6.49 -20.42
C PRO A 30 -7.77 -7.54 -19.86
N HIS A 31 -7.73 -7.79 -18.56
CA HIS A 31 -8.83 -8.45 -17.86
C HIS A 31 -9.60 -7.42 -17.01
N GLN A 32 -10.08 -6.36 -17.68
CA GLN A 32 -11.16 -5.50 -17.16
C GLN A 32 -12.53 -5.82 -17.81
N ALA A 33 -12.65 -6.93 -18.53
CA ALA A 33 -13.93 -7.52 -18.86
C ALA A 33 -13.86 -9.00 -18.45
N PRO A 34 -14.68 -9.46 -17.48
CA PRO A 34 -16.13 -9.21 -17.45
C PRO A 34 -16.68 -8.85 -16.05
N PHE A 35 -16.23 -7.78 -15.39
CA PHE A 35 -16.92 -7.33 -14.15
C PHE A 35 -18.26 -6.62 -14.44
N LEU A 36 -18.45 -6.15 -15.68
CA LEU A 36 -19.68 -5.46 -16.11
C LEU A 36 -20.75 -6.41 -16.67
N ARG A 37 -20.45 -7.69 -16.89
CA ARG A 37 -21.47 -8.67 -17.33
C ARG A 37 -22.28 -9.14 -16.12
N GLY A 38 -23.29 -8.36 -15.74
CA GLY A 38 -24.25 -8.72 -14.70
C GLY A 38 -24.62 -7.58 -13.73
N LEU A 39 -23.92 -6.44 -13.77
CA LEU A 39 -24.23 -5.30 -12.92
C LEU A 39 -25.40 -4.49 -13.48
N SER A 40 -26.41 -4.25 -12.64
CA SER A 40 -27.50 -3.31 -12.92
C SER A 40 -26.94 -1.92 -13.25
N GLY A 41 -27.62 -1.16 -14.13
CA GLY A 41 -27.17 0.18 -14.55
C GLY A 41 -26.91 1.17 -13.40
N LYS A 42 -27.55 0.98 -12.24
CA LYS A 42 -27.28 1.75 -11.02
C LYS A 42 -25.90 1.44 -10.42
N ALA A 43 -25.48 0.17 -10.40
CA ALA A 43 -24.18 -0.24 -9.87
C ALA A 43 -23.02 0.22 -10.78
N VAL A 44 -23.23 0.18 -12.10
CA VAL A 44 -22.26 0.72 -13.07
C VAL A 44 -22.09 2.24 -12.92
N SER A 45 -23.18 2.97 -12.68
CA SER A 45 -23.15 4.42 -12.43
C SER A 45 -22.48 4.79 -11.10
N ALA A 46 -22.75 4.04 -10.02
CA ALA A 46 -22.08 4.25 -8.73
C ALA A 46 -20.57 3.97 -8.82
N LEU A 47 -20.17 2.92 -9.54
CA LEU A 47 -18.76 2.60 -9.78
C LEU A 47 -18.07 3.72 -10.59
N SER A 48 -18.69 4.21 -11.66
CA SER A 48 -18.11 5.30 -12.47
C SER A 48 -17.96 6.61 -11.70
N ALA A 49 -18.96 6.95 -10.85
CA ALA A 49 -18.89 8.08 -9.95
C ALA A 49 -17.76 7.94 -8.92
N GLY A 50 -17.59 6.76 -8.32
CA GLY A 50 -16.50 6.45 -7.41
C GLY A 50 -15.12 6.58 -8.06
N LEU A 51 -14.97 6.13 -9.30
CA LEU A 51 -13.72 6.30 -10.06
C LEU A 51 -13.41 7.76 -10.40
N ALA A 52 -14.43 8.53 -10.77
CA ALA A 52 -14.27 9.96 -11.02
C ALA A 52 -13.87 10.70 -9.73
N ALA A 53 -14.48 10.37 -8.58
CA ALA A 53 -14.11 10.93 -7.29
C ALA A 53 -12.65 10.58 -6.92
N LEU A 54 -12.27 9.29 -7.01
CA LEU A 54 -10.90 8.85 -6.75
C LEU A 54 -9.91 9.63 -7.62
N ARG A 55 -10.17 9.73 -8.92
CA ARG A 55 -9.30 10.45 -9.86
C ARG A 55 -9.10 11.90 -9.46
N ARG A 56 -10.18 12.64 -9.17
CA ARG A 56 -10.09 14.03 -8.70
C ARG A 56 -9.27 14.15 -7.41
N THR A 57 -9.43 13.20 -6.49
CA THR A 57 -8.68 13.23 -5.23
C THR A 57 -7.18 12.99 -5.44
N VAL A 58 -6.80 12.00 -6.24
CA VAL A 58 -5.37 11.71 -6.48
C VAL A 58 -4.71 12.79 -7.34
N GLU A 59 -5.45 13.40 -8.28
CA GLU A 59 -5.00 14.58 -9.04
C GLU A 59 -4.62 15.74 -8.11
N ALA A 60 -5.48 16.04 -7.13
CA ALA A 60 -5.19 17.07 -6.13
C ALA A 60 -4.04 16.66 -5.18
N ASP A 61 -3.93 15.37 -4.86
CA ASP A 61 -2.91 14.88 -3.93
C ASP A 61 -1.52 14.85 -4.56
N VAL A 62 -1.38 14.68 -5.89
CA VAL A 62 -0.07 14.74 -6.58
C VAL A 62 0.69 16.01 -6.22
N ILE A 63 0.01 17.15 -6.20
CA ILE A 63 0.62 18.45 -5.88
C ILE A 63 1.17 18.45 -4.45
N ARG A 64 0.40 17.92 -3.49
CA ARG A 64 0.81 17.82 -2.08
C ARG A 64 1.94 16.82 -1.87
N LEU A 65 1.88 15.68 -2.57
CA LEU A 65 2.89 14.63 -2.52
C LEU A 65 4.26 15.09 -3.00
N ARG A 66 4.36 16.16 -3.81
CA ARG A 66 5.67 16.72 -4.23
C ARG A 66 6.56 17.10 -3.06
N ARG A 67 5.98 17.56 -1.94
CA ARG A 67 6.75 17.85 -0.71
C ARG A 67 7.51 16.62 -0.20
N TYR A 68 6.99 15.42 -0.43
CA TYR A 68 7.53 14.16 0.09
C TYR A 68 8.17 13.28 -0.99
N GLU A 69 8.35 13.79 -2.21
CA GLU A 69 8.83 12.98 -3.35
C GLU A 69 10.21 12.37 -3.10
N VAL A 70 11.16 13.16 -2.61
CA VAL A 70 12.52 12.71 -2.31
C VAL A 70 12.52 11.63 -1.21
N PRO A 71 11.93 11.84 -0.02
CA PRO A 71 11.91 10.80 1.02
C PRO A 71 11.15 9.54 0.58
N ILE A 72 10.03 9.68 -0.15
CA ILE A 72 9.29 8.53 -0.72
C ILE A 72 10.21 7.72 -1.64
N LYS A 73 10.90 8.34 -2.59
CA LYS A 73 11.78 7.64 -3.54
C LYS A 73 12.98 6.98 -2.86
N ARG A 74 13.55 7.61 -1.81
CA ARG A 74 14.66 7.02 -1.04
C ARG A 74 14.21 5.78 -0.27
N VAL A 75 13.10 5.87 0.45
CA VAL A 75 12.53 4.73 1.19
C VAL A 75 12.13 3.62 0.23
N ALA A 76 11.46 3.95 -0.88
CA ALA A 76 11.07 2.98 -1.90
C ALA A 76 12.28 2.20 -2.43
N ARG A 77 13.37 2.91 -2.76
CA ARG A 77 14.62 2.28 -3.21
C ARG A 77 15.22 1.38 -2.12
N ARG A 78 15.26 1.84 -0.87
CA ARG A 78 15.81 1.07 0.26
C ARG A 78 15.04 -0.24 0.48
N LEU A 79 13.72 -0.22 0.32
CA LEU A 79 12.83 -1.33 0.62
C LEU A 79 12.39 -2.14 -0.61
N CYS A 80 12.95 -1.84 -1.79
CA CYS A 80 12.56 -2.45 -3.06
C CYS A 80 11.05 -2.35 -3.36
N LEU A 81 10.43 -1.23 -2.99
CA LEU A 81 9.04 -0.91 -3.30
C LEU A 81 8.95 0.02 -4.52
N ASP A 82 7.79 0.01 -5.19
CA ASP A 82 7.44 1.04 -6.15
C ASP A 82 7.11 2.34 -5.38
N PRO A 83 7.76 3.50 -5.67
CA PRO A 83 7.47 4.73 -4.96
C PRO A 83 6.03 5.21 -5.14
N ALA A 84 5.39 4.86 -6.27
CA ALA A 84 3.97 5.13 -6.50
C ALA A 84 3.06 4.37 -5.53
N LEU A 85 3.47 3.21 -5.03
CA LEU A 85 2.71 2.46 -4.02
C LEU A 85 2.74 3.17 -2.66
N ILE A 86 3.92 3.63 -2.23
CA ILE A 86 4.06 4.40 -0.97
C ILE A 86 3.26 5.69 -1.07
N ALA A 87 3.40 6.42 -2.17
CA ALA A 87 2.66 7.65 -2.42
C ALA A 87 1.13 7.43 -2.47
N ALA A 88 0.69 6.29 -3.02
CA ALA A 88 -0.72 5.92 -3.05
C ALA A 88 -1.29 5.65 -1.66
N ILE A 89 -0.54 4.98 -0.78
CA ILE A 89 -0.95 4.76 0.61
C ILE A 89 -1.03 6.11 1.35
N ILE A 90 -0.04 6.99 1.19
CA ILE A 90 -0.08 8.34 1.79
C ILE A 90 -1.31 9.13 1.31
N SER A 91 -1.60 9.08 0.01
CA SER A 91 -2.78 9.71 -0.58
C SER A 91 -4.08 9.10 -0.02
N GLN A 92 -4.18 7.78 0.04
CA GLN A 92 -5.35 7.08 0.56
C GLN A 92 -5.59 7.37 2.06
N GLU A 93 -4.53 7.41 2.85
CA GLU A 93 -4.62 7.44 4.31
C GLU A 93 -4.79 8.84 4.88
N SER A 94 -4.06 9.83 4.36
CA SER A 94 -4.00 11.17 4.95
C SER A 94 -4.25 12.29 3.96
N ARG A 95 -4.51 11.96 2.68
CA ARG A 95 -4.54 12.95 1.58
C ARG A 95 -3.26 13.79 1.57
N ALA A 96 -2.12 13.11 1.74
CA ALA A 96 -0.79 13.71 1.90
C ALA A 96 -0.71 14.74 3.04
N GLY A 97 -1.32 14.40 4.19
CA GLY A 97 -1.34 15.23 5.39
C GLY A 97 -2.52 16.20 5.49
N LEU A 98 -3.32 16.38 4.44
CA LEU A 98 -4.46 17.31 4.46
C LEU A 98 -5.51 16.96 5.53
N LEU A 99 -5.66 15.68 5.87
CA LEU A 99 -6.64 15.23 6.88
C LEU A 99 -6.10 15.23 8.31
N LEU A 100 -4.85 15.68 8.52
CA LEU A 100 -4.17 15.52 9.80
C LEU A 100 -4.12 16.82 10.60
N ASP A 101 -4.27 16.69 11.91
CA ASP A 101 -3.98 17.75 12.89
C ASP A 101 -2.72 17.37 13.68
N ASN A 102 -1.64 18.10 13.43
CA ASN A 102 -0.30 17.84 13.98
C ASN A 102 0.12 16.35 13.88
N GLY A 103 -0.19 15.73 12.73
CA GLY A 103 0.11 14.33 12.45
C GLY A 103 -0.95 13.32 12.88
N TRP A 104 -1.99 13.72 13.59
CA TRP A 104 -3.03 12.82 14.08
C TRP A 104 -4.28 12.86 13.21
N ASP A 105 -4.97 11.73 13.10
CA ASP A 105 -6.36 11.72 12.64
C ASP A 105 -7.31 12.39 13.63
N GLN A 106 -8.54 12.65 13.20
CA GLN A 106 -9.59 13.25 14.04
C GLN A 106 -9.82 12.49 15.36
N GLY A 107 -9.70 11.16 15.34
CA GLY A 107 -9.86 10.31 16.53
C GLY A 107 -8.62 10.21 17.42
N ARG A 108 -7.50 10.82 17.03
CA ARG A 108 -6.18 10.72 17.68
C ARG A 108 -5.71 9.28 17.94
N GLN A 109 -6.08 8.37 17.04
CA GLN A 109 -5.71 6.96 17.07
C GLN A 109 -4.60 6.64 16.06
N ARG A 110 -4.55 7.34 14.93
CA ARG A 110 -3.64 7.07 13.82
C ARG A 110 -2.69 8.23 13.60
N TYR A 111 -1.43 7.92 13.33
CA TYR A 111 -0.34 8.89 13.26
C TYR A 111 0.37 8.90 11.91
N GLY A 112 0.66 10.11 11.44
CA GLY A 112 1.51 10.46 10.31
C GLY A 112 0.98 10.11 8.93
N LEU A 113 1.79 10.40 7.91
CA LEU A 113 1.36 10.37 6.50
C LEU A 113 0.73 9.04 6.07
N MET A 114 1.22 7.93 6.60
CA MET A 114 0.74 6.57 6.33
C MET A 114 -0.13 5.97 7.45
N GLN A 115 -0.50 6.75 8.46
CA GLN A 115 -1.56 6.46 9.45
C GLN A 115 -1.43 5.13 10.21
N ILE A 116 -0.29 4.94 10.89
CA ILE A 116 -0.12 3.81 11.82
C ILE A 116 -0.92 4.04 13.10
N ASP A 117 -1.57 3.00 13.60
CA ASP A 117 -2.39 3.11 14.80
C ASP A 117 -1.58 2.86 16.08
N ARG A 118 -1.59 3.87 16.96
CA ARG A 118 -0.77 3.99 18.18
C ARG A 118 -1.05 2.92 19.22
N ARG A 119 -2.20 2.24 19.14
CA ARG A 119 -2.56 1.17 20.08
C ARG A 119 -1.69 -0.07 19.91
N TYR A 120 -1.02 -0.19 18.76
CA TYR A 120 -0.22 -1.38 18.40
C TYR A 120 1.22 -1.04 18.04
N TYR A 121 1.48 0.19 17.60
CA TYR A 121 2.81 0.60 17.16
C TYR A 121 3.21 1.89 17.86
N GLN A 122 4.45 1.94 18.33
CA GLN A 122 5.07 3.18 18.76
C GLN A 122 5.52 3.95 17.50
N PRO A 123 4.98 5.15 17.22
CA PRO A 123 5.45 5.94 16.09
C PRO A 123 6.87 6.45 16.32
N PHE A 124 7.69 6.43 15.27
CA PHE A 124 9.05 6.97 15.28
C PHE A 124 9.18 8.13 14.28
N GLY A 125 9.91 9.17 14.69
CA GLY A 125 10.10 10.39 13.90
C GLY A 125 8.89 11.32 13.90
N MET A 126 9.01 12.42 13.15
CA MET A 126 7.89 13.35 12.93
C MET A 126 6.88 12.75 11.96
N TRP A 127 5.61 13.13 12.08
CA TRP A 127 4.48 12.58 11.33
C TRP A 127 4.63 12.61 9.80
N ASP A 128 5.45 13.53 9.28
CA ASP A 128 5.76 13.75 7.87
C ASP A 128 7.23 13.47 7.48
N SER A 129 8.00 12.86 8.38
CA SER A 129 9.43 12.58 8.21
C SER A 129 9.74 11.37 7.32
N GLU A 130 10.98 11.30 6.81
CA GLU A 130 11.49 10.12 6.09
C GLU A 130 11.51 8.88 7.01
N GLU A 131 11.81 9.07 8.30
CA GLU A 131 11.80 8.03 9.32
C GLU A 131 10.40 7.41 9.47
N HIS A 132 9.37 8.25 9.54
CA HIS A 132 7.97 7.79 9.59
C HIS A 132 7.57 7.03 8.33
N ILE A 133 7.92 7.55 7.14
CA ILE A 133 7.66 6.89 5.85
C ILE A 133 8.38 5.53 5.81
N ASN A 134 9.63 5.47 6.28
CA ASN A 134 10.43 4.25 6.35
C ASN A 134 9.82 3.21 7.31
N GLN A 135 9.38 3.61 8.51
CA GLN A 135 8.74 2.73 9.47
C GLN A 135 7.48 2.08 8.86
N CYS A 136 6.58 2.92 8.35
CA CYS A 136 5.31 2.46 7.79
C CYS A 136 5.52 1.58 6.55
N SER A 137 6.46 1.95 5.68
CA SER A 137 6.78 1.16 4.49
C SER A 137 7.43 -0.18 4.84
N SER A 138 8.21 -0.26 5.93
CA SER A 138 8.76 -1.53 6.41
C SER A 138 7.66 -2.46 6.93
N MET A 139 6.62 -1.91 7.56
CA MET A 139 5.43 -2.68 7.97
C MET A 139 4.64 -3.20 6.76
N LEU A 140 4.52 -2.40 5.69
CA LEU A 140 3.92 -2.86 4.44
C LEU A 140 4.71 -4.03 3.83
N VAL A 141 6.04 -3.93 3.78
CA VAL A 141 6.91 -5.03 3.31
C VAL A 141 6.72 -6.28 4.16
N ALA A 142 6.64 -6.13 5.48
CA ALA A 142 6.38 -7.26 6.39
C ALA A 142 5.04 -7.93 6.07
N GLY A 143 3.96 -7.15 5.88
CA GLY A 143 2.64 -7.67 5.51
C GLY A 143 2.64 -8.38 4.15
N ILE A 144 3.34 -7.83 3.14
CA ILE A 144 3.49 -8.50 1.83
C ILE A 144 4.21 -9.83 2.01
N ASN A 145 5.34 -9.85 2.72
CA ASN A 145 6.12 -11.08 2.92
C ASN A 145 5.35 -12.14 3.71
N GLU A 146 4.55 -11.73 4.68
CA GLU A 146 3.68 -12.60 5.45
C GLU A 146 2.63 -13.28 4.55
N VAL A 147 1.98 -12.53 3.66
CA VAL A 147 1.03 -13.08 2.67
C VAL A 147 1.73 -14.02 1.70
N ARG A 148 2.93 -13.67 1.22
CA ARG A 148 3.73 -14.54 0.34
C ARG A 148 4.06 -15.87 1.00
N ALA A 149 4.42 -15.85 2.28
CA ALA A 149 4.76 -17.05 3.03
C ALA A 149 3.56 -17.97 3.24
N ARG A 150 2.37 -17.40 3.49
CA ARG A 150 1.12 -18.19 3.63
C ARG A 150 0.55 -18.68 2.31
N HIS A 151 0.74 -17.92 1.24
CA HIS A 151 0.14 -18.18 -0.06
C HIS A 151 1.20 -18.18 -1.18
N PRO A 152 2.16 -19.11 -1.16
CA PRO A 152 3.24 -19.15 -2.14
C PRO A 152 2.75 -19.44 -3.57
N ALA A 153 1.59 -20.09 -3.73
CA ALA A 153 0.97 -20.39 -5.02
C ALA A 153 0.20 -19.21 -5.65
N TRP A 154 -0.02 -18.12 -4.90
CA TRP A 154 -0.70 -16.95 -5.43
C TRP A 154 0.19 -16.17 -6.40
N SER A 155 -0.45 -15.53 -7.37
CA SER A 155 0.23 -14.56 -8.23
C SER A 155 0.74 -13.37 -7.42
N TRP A 156 1.72 -12.65 -7.97
CA TRP A 156 2.26 -11.45 -7.33
C TRP A 156 1.18 -10.38 -7.06
N ASP A 157 0.22 -10.19 -7.98
CA ASP A 157 -0.87 -9.22 -7.79
C ASP A 157 -1.75 -9.59 -6.59
N GLN A 158 -2.08 -10.87 -6.42
CA GLN A 158 -2.82 -11.37 -5.26
C GLN A 158 -2.02 -11.19 -3.95
N GLN A 159 -0.73 -11.51 -3.97
CA GLN A 159 0.14 -11.35 -2.80
C GLN A 159 0.27 -9.88 -2.39
N LEU A 160 0.42 -8.98 -3.37
CA LEU A 160 0.48 -7.55 -3.12
C LEU A 160 -0.84 -7.01 -2.56
N ARG A 161 -1.97 -7.38 -3.17
CA ARG A 161 -3.30 -7.01 -2.69
C ARG A 161 -3.51 -7.47 -1.26
N GLY A 162 -3.14 -8.70 -0.95
CA GLY A 162 -3.17 -9.23 0.41
C GLY A 162 -2.27 -8.43 1.35
N GLY A 163 -1.04 -8.09 0.95
CA GLY A 163 -0.12 -7.32 1.79
C GLY A 163 -0.61 -5.89 2.10
N ILE A 164 -1.21 -5.20 1.11
CA ILE A 164 -1.86 -3.89 1.31
C ILE A 164 -3.03 -4.04 2.30
N CYS A 165 -3.78 -5.14 2.18
CA CYS A 165 -4.91 -5.44 3.05
C CYS A 165 -4.46 -5.72 4.50
N THR A 166 -3.40 -6.51 4.66
CA THR A 166 -2.75 -6.76 5.95
C THR A 166 -2.21 -5.47 6.56
N TYR A 167 -1.63 -4.56 5.77
CA TYR A 167 -1.18 -3.25 6.25
C TYR A 167 -2.35 -2.42 6.82
N HIS A 168 -3.48 -2.35 6.11
CA HIS A 168 -4.62 -1.53 6.49
C HIS A 168 -5.42 -2.10 7.68
N ALA A 169 -5.86 -3.36 7.57
CA ALA A 169 -6.75 -3.97 8.56
C ALA A 169 -6.03 -4.78 9.63
N ARG A 170 -4.70 -4.92 9.55
CA ARG A 170 -3.94 -5.88 10.37
C ARG A 170 -4.46 -7.31 10.22
N ALA A 171 -4.93 -7.62 9.01
CA ALA A 171 -5.59 -8.85 8.62
C ALA A 171 -4.62 -10.04 8.46
N GLY A 172 -3.68 -10.23 9.40
CA GLY A 172 -2.76 -11.36 9.37
C GLY A 172 -3.47 -12.72 9.51
N ASN A 173 -4.76 -12.74 9.84
CA ASN A 173 -5.56 -13.97 10.00
C ASN A 173 -6.79 -14.04 9.09
N LEU A 174 -6.98 -13.12 8.13
CA LEU A 174 -8.12 -13.24 7.21
C LEU A 174 -7.79 -14.22 6.09
N GLN A 175 -8.71 -15.17 5.85
CA GLN A 175 -8.79 -15.87 4.57
C GLN A 175 -9.14 -14.82 3.52
N ILE A 176 -8.12 -14.24 2.87
CA ILE A 176 -8.32 -13.28 1.79
C ILE A 176 -8.80 -14.08 0.57
N TYR A 177 -10.10 -14.29 0.43
CA TYR A 177 -10.73 -14.50 -0.88
C TYR A 177 -12.21 -14.10 -0.87
N ASP A 178 -12.57 -13.40 -1.95
CA ASP A 178 -13.80 -12.67 -2.27
C ASP A 178 -14.03 -11.34 -1.53
N GLU A 179 -13.97 -10.27 -2.34
CA GLU A 179 -14.13 -8.85 -1.99
C GLU A 179 -13.16 -8.34 -0.91
N ASP A 180 -12.43 -7.27 -1.19
CA ASP A 180 -11.39 -6.63 -0.36
C ASP A 180 -11.76 -6.51 1.14
N PRO A 181 -11.47 -7.53 1.99
CA PRO A 181 -12.18 -7.69 3.27
C PRO A 181 -11.63 -6.78 4.37
N CYS A 182 -10.62 -5.98 4.03
CA CYS A 182 -9.96 -5.07 4.97
C CYS A 182 -10.64 -3.71 5.10
N SER A 183 -11.67 -3.41 4.30
CA SER A 183 -12.50 -2.21 4.51
C SER A 183 -13.98 -2.54 4.45
N ARG A 184 -14.82 -1.76 5.16
CA ARG A 184 -16.28 -1.98 5.20
C ARG A 184 -16.96 -1.90 3.83
N ASP A 185 -16.32 -1.23 2.88
CA ASP A 185 -16.81 -1.00 1.51
C ASP A 185 -16.09 -1.86 0.45
N ASN A 186 -15.22 -2.78 0.88
CA ASN A 186 -14.46 -3.67 0.01
C ASN A 186 -13.75 -2.96 -1.16
N ASN A 187 -13.13 -1.79 -0.90
CA ASN A 187 -12.53 -0.97 -1.96
C ASN A 187 -11.21 -0.28 -1.58
N TYR A 188 -10.69 -0.47 -0.37
CA TYR A 188 -9.41 0.12 0.05
C TYR A 188 -8.23 -0.25 -0.87
N VAL A 189 -7.98 -1.54 -1.08
CA VAL A 189 -6.88 -2.05 -1.91
C VAL A 189 -7.05 -1.60 -3.35
N ASN A 190 -8.28 -1.69 -3.89
CA ASN A 190 -8.59 -1.22 -5.24
C ASN A 190 -8.33 0.29 -5.38
N SER A 191 -8.67 1.07 -4.36
CA SER A 191 -8.38 2.51 -4.32
C SER A 191 -6.87 2.77 -4.32
N VAL A 192 -6.10 2.09 -3.47
CA VAL A 192 -4.62 2.21 -3.42
C VAL A 192 -3.99 1.85 -4.77
N ILE A 193 -4.36 0.73 -5.39
CA ILE A 193 -3.79 0.31 -6.68
C ILE A 193 -4.12 1.34 -7.78
N ARG A 194 -5.34 1.86 -7.84
CA ARG A 194 -5.72 2.88 -8.84
C ARG A 194 -4.98 4.20 -8.61
N ARG A 195 -4.80 4.62 -7.35
CA ARG A 195 -3.96 5.77 -6.99
C ARG A 195 -2.51 5.53 -7.43
N ALA A 196 -1.94 4.37 -7.16
CA ALA A 196 -0.57 4.03 -7.53
C ALA A 196 -0.36 4.08 -9.05
N GLN A 197 -1.28 3.51 -9.83
CA GLN A 197 -1.23 3.58 -11.30
C GLN A 197 -1.27 5.02 -11.82
N TYR A 198 -2.07 5.89 -11.19
CA TYR A 198 -2.10 7.30 -11.55
C TYR A 198 -0.79 8.00 -11.19
N LEU A 199 -0.30 7.81 -9.95
CA LEU A 199 0.92 8.44 -9.44
C LEU A 199 2.17 8.02 -10.22
N LYS A 200 2.22 6.75 -10.66
CA LYS A 200 3.30 6.22 -11.49
C LYS A 200 3.46 6.96 -12.82
N ARG A 201 2.33 7.33 -13.44
CA ARG A 201 2.32 8.15 -14.67
C ARG A 201 2.66 9.62 -14.42
N ASN A 202 2.71 10.03 -13.15
CA ASN A 202 2.95 11.41 -12.73
C ASN A 202 4.26 11.54 -11.92
N GLY A 203 5.25 10.68 -12.18
CA GLY A 203 6.62 10.86 -11.69
C GLY A 203 6.91 10.32 -10.29
N PHE A 204 6.01 9.52 -9.73
CA PHE A 204 6.29 8.66 -8.58
C PHE A 204 6.70 7.26 -9.03
#